data_AF-A0A934LSI2-F1
#
_entry.id   AF-A0A934LSI2-F1
#
_cell.length_a   1.000
_cell.length_b   1.000
_cell.length_c   1.000
_cell.angle_alpha   90.00
_cell.angle_beta   90.00
_cell.angle_gamma   90.00
#
_symmetry.space_group_name_H-M   'P 1'
#
loop_
_entity.id
_entity.type
_entity.pdbx_description
1 polymer ?
#
loop_
_entity_poly.entity_id
_entity_poly.type
_entity_poly.pdbx_seq_one_letter_code
_entity_poly.pdbx_strand_id
1 'polypeptide(L)'
;MWTKSWLERVSRHRFGAGLALSCTLVTIYYLALSLSASRDPLIMPLDDTYIHFQYARQWAHGEPLVYNPGDPATSGGTSLLYPLLLALGYLVGFSGWSLAYWALAIGVICFIGSSWLVYRIGCYSP
;
A
#
# COMPACT_ATOMS: atom_id res chain seq x y z
N MET A 1 29.08 -32.87 -1.18
CA MET A 1 27.95 -32.35 -1.99
C MET A 1 26.75 -31.92 -1.13
N TRP A 2 26.42 -32.64 -0.05
CA TRP A 2 25.23 -32.38 0.79
C TRP A 2 25.27 -31.07 1.62
N THR A 3 26.43 -30.72 2.20
CA THR A 3 26.62 -29.55 3.08
C THR A 3 26.42 -28.19 2.39
N LYS A 4 26.80 -28.05 1.12
CA LYS A 4 26.59 -26.79 0.35
C LYS A 4 25.09 -26.49 0.18
N SER A 5 24.29 -27.50 -0.17
CA SER A 5 22.85 -27.36 -0.36
C SER A 5 22.07 -26.99 0.91
N TRP A 6 22.57 -27.43 2.08
CA TRP A 6 21.98 -27.11 3.37
C TRP A 6 22.31 -25.67 3.79
N LEU A 7 23.56 -25.25 3.64
CA LEU A 7 24.01 -23.88 3.96
C LEU A 7 23.31 -22.82 3.09
N GLU A 8 23.14 -23.10 1.79
CA GLU A 8 22.39 -22.23 0.87
C GLU A 8 20.92 -22.09 1.27
N ARG A 9 20.28 -23.20 1.67
CA ARG A 9 18.88 -23.19 2.11
C ARG A 9 18.70 -22.39 3.40
N VAL A 10 19.58 -22.59 4.39
CA VAL A 10 19.56 -21.85 5.65
C VAL A 10 19.81 -20.35 5.43
N SER A 11 20.79 -20.00 4.58
CA SER A 11 21.06 -18.60 4.20
C SER A 11 19.83 -17.93 3.59
N ARG A 12 19.14 -18.63 2.69
CA ARG A 12 17.92 -18.16 2.01
C ARG A 12 16.77 -17.93 3.00
N HIS A 13 16.53 -18.84 3.94
CA HIS A 13 15.50 -18.64 4.97
C HIS A 13 15.82 -17.48 5.91
N ARG A 14 17.09 -17.29 6.28
CA ARG A 14 17.52 -16.15 7.12
C ARG A 14 17.31 -14.81 6.40
N PHE A 15 17.58 -14.75 5.10
CA PHE A 15 17.35 -13.54 4.31
C PHE A 15 15.85 -13.23 4.18
N GLY A 16 15.03 -14.24 3.89
CA GLY A 16 13.57 -14.08 3.86
C GLY A 16 12.98 -13.62 5.20
N ALA A 17 13.47 -14.16 6.32
CA ALA A 17 13.07 -13.71 7.66
C ALA A 17 13.52 -12.27 7.95
N GLY A 18 14.74 -11.90 7.54
CA GLY A 18 15.25 -10.54 7.66
C GLY A 18 14.40 -9.53 6.88
N LEU A 19 13.98 -9.88 5.67
CA LEU A 19 13.09 -9.07 4.83
C LEU A 19 11.70 -8.90 5.46
N ALA A 20 11.11 -9.99 5.97
CA ALA A 20 9.81 -9.91 6.64
C ALA A 20 9.88 -9.02 7.89
N LEU A 21 10.96 -9.13 8.67
CA LEU A 21 11.21 -8.29 9.84
C LEU A 21 11.36 -6.81 9.44
N SER A 22 12.16 -6.50 8.42
CA SER A 22 12.35 -5.12 7.97
C SER A 22 11.04 -4.49 7.48
N CYS A 23 10.24 -5.22 6.69
CA CYS A 23 8.94 -4.74 6.26
C CYS A 23 8.02 -4.44 7.46
N THR A 24 7.98 -5.35 8.43
CA THR A 24 7.16 -5.20 9.65
C THR A 24 7.59 -3.98 10.47
N LEU A 25 8.89 -3.80 10.67
CA LEU A 25 9.44 -2.65 11.42
C LEU A 25 9.13 -1.32 10.74
N VAL A 26 9.25 -1.24 9.42
CA VAL A 26 8.91 -0.03 8.65
C VAL A 26 7.42 0.31 8.79
N THR A 27 6.54 -0.69 8.68
CA THR A 27 5.09 -0.49 8.86
C THR A 27 4.74 -0.03 10.28
N ILE A 28 5.33 -0.67 11.30
CA ILE A 28 5.11 -0.28 12.71
C ILE A 28 5.63 1.15 12.95
N TYR A 29 6.80 1.48 12.43
CA TYR A 29 7.40 2.80 12.58
C TYR A 29 6.51 3.88 11.93
N TYR A 30 6.04 3.65 10.70
CA TYR A 30 5.11 4.55 10.04
C TYR A 30 3.81 4.74 10.84
N LEU A 31 3.18 3.65 11.28
CA LEU A 31 1.96 3.71 12.09
C LEU A 31 2.18 4.50 13.39
N ALA A 32 3.27 4.22 14.11
CA ALA A 32 3.61 4.91 15.34
C ALA A 32 3.80 6.41 15.12
N LEU A 33 4.49 6.81 14.04
CA LEU A 33 4.66 8.22 13.69
C LEU A 33 3.33 8.90 13.35
N SER A 34 2.53 8.32 12.46
CA SER A 34 1.23 8.90 12.08
C SER A 34 0.28 9.04 13.28
N LEU A 35 0.20 8.02 14.14
CA LEU A 35 -0.62 8.08 15.35
C LEU A 35 -0.06 9.04 16.39
N SER A 36 1.26 9.23 16.47
CA SER A 36 1.85 10.24 17.38
C SER A 36 1.53 11.68 16.96
N ALA A 37 1.43 11.93 15.66
CA ALA A 37 1.17 13.25 15.11
C ALA A 37 -0.31 13.66 15.23
N SER A 38 -1.23 12.70 15.07
CA SER A 38 -2.66 13.00 14.85
C SER A 38 -3.61 12.25 15.77
N ARG A 39 -3.12 11.24 16.51
CA ARG A 39 -3.90 10.24 17.27
C ARG A 39 -4.89 9.47 16.40
N ASP A 40 -6.01 10.10 16.07
CA ASP A 40 -7.02 9.63 15.13
C ASP A 40 -7.71 10.89 14.55
N PRO A 41 -7.89 11.00 13.23
CA PRO A 41 -7.63 10.00 12.18
C PRO A 41 -6.15 9.73 11.88
N LEU A 42 -5.88 8.56 11.30
CA LEU A 42 -4.60 8.28 10.64
C LEU A 42 -4.42 9.27 9.47
N ILE A 43 -3.41 10.14 9.58
CA ILE A 43 -3.05 11.09 8.53
C ILE A 43 -2.06 10.46 7.56
N MET A 44 -2.38 10.57 6.27
CA MET A 44 -1.49 10.20 5.17
C MET A 44 -0.39 11.27 5.01
N PRO A 45 0.87 10.88 4.80
CA PRO A 45 2.01 11.78 4.85
C PRO A 45 2.12 12.71 3.65
N LEU A 46 1.56 12.31 2.50
CA LEU A 46 1.52 13.10 1.27
C LEU A 46 0.08 13.51 0.96
N ASP A 47 -0.07 14.77 0.57
CA ASP A 47 -1.31 15.42 0.16
C ASP A 47 -1.95 14.76 -1.08
N ASP A 48 -1.15 14.28 -2.03
CA ASP A 48 -1.60 13.53 -3.21
C ASP A 48 -2.51 12.34 -2.87
N THR A 49 -2.34 11.74 -1.69
CA THR A 49 -3.19 10.63 -1.24
C THR A 49 -4.67 11.04 -1.14
N TYR A 50 -4.93 12.28 -0.70
CA TYR A 50 -6.29 12.78 -0.54
C TYR A 50 -6.97 13.10 -1.88
N ILE A 51 -6.19 13.44 -2.92
CA ILE A 51 -6.69 13.54 -4.28
C ILE A 51 -7.25 12.17 -4.73
N HIS A 52 -6.52 11.08 -4.46
CA HIS A 52 -7.00 9.73 -4.76
C HIS A 52 -8.21 9.32 -3.92
N PHE A 53 -8.33 9.78 -2.68
CA PHE A 53 -9.52 9.52 -1.86
C PHE A 53 -10.76 10.19 -2.44
N GLN A 54 -10.62 11.41 -2.97
CA GLN A 54 -11.71 12.08 -3.65
C GLN A 54 -12.14 11.30 -4.89
N TYR A 55 -11.21 10.92 -5.76
CA TYR A 55 -11.55 10.09 -6.93
C TYR A 55 -12.15 8.73 -6.53
N ALA A 56 -11.66 8.10 -5.47
CA ALA A 56 -12.20 6.84 -4.97
C ALA A 56 -13.67 6.98 -4.54
N ARG A 57 -14.02 8.09 -3.88
CA ARG A 57 -15.41 8.42 -3.53
C ARG A 57 -16.28 8.54 -4.77
N GLN A 58 -15.81 9.26 -5.80
CA GLN A 58 -16.58 9.44 -7.03
C GLN A 58 -16.74 8.14 -7.81
N TRP A 59 -15.68 7.32 -7.87
CA TRP A 59 -15.75 5.94 -8.37
C TRP A 59 -16.82 5.12 -7.64
N ALA A 60 -16.87 5.18 -6.31
CA ALA A 60 -17.88 4.48 -5.52
C ALA A 60 -19.32 4.98 -5.76
N HIS A 61 -19.48 6.25 -6.15
CA HIS A 61 -20.78 6.83 -6.56
C HIS A 61 -21.12 6.59 -8.04
N GLY A 62 -20.26 5.95 -8.82
CA GLY A 62 -20.49 5.68 -10.24
C GLY A 62 -20.07 6.82 -11.18
N GLU A 63 -19.31 7.80 -10.69
CA GLU A 63 -18.78 8.93 -11.45
C GLU A 63 -17.24 8.83 -11.57
N PRO A 64 -16.69 7.87 -12.33
CA PRO A 64 -15.24 7.72 -12.44
C PRO A 64 -14.61 8.95 -13.10
N LEU A 65 -13.39 9.30 -12.66
CA LEU A 65 -12.58 10.42 -13.16
C LEU A 65 -13.17 11.84 -12.94
N VAL A 66 -14.33 11.95 -12.30
CA VAL A 66 -14.87 13.22 -11.83
C VAL A 66 -14.19 13.57 -10.51
N TYR A 67 -13.79 14.83 -10.32
CA TYR A 67 -13.23 15.30 -9.03
C TYR A 67 -14.33 15.90 -8.15
N ASN A 68 -15.06 16.90 -8.65
CA ASN A 68 -16.23 17.45 -7.96
C ASN A 68 -17.52 16.94 -8.62
N PRO A 69 -18.55 16.55 -7.84
CA PRO A 69 -19.84 16.16 -8.40
C PRO A 69 -20.40 17.25 -9.32
N GLY A 70 -20.85 16.85 -10.52
CA GLY A 70 -21.40 17.76 -11.53
C GLY A 70 -20.37 18.37 -12.49
N ASP A 71 -19.07 18.24 -12.22
CA ASP A 71 -18.02 18.61 -13.17
C ASP A 71 -17.81 17.51 -14.23
N PRO A 72 -17.30 17.86 -15.42
CA PRO A 72 -16.87 16.85 -16.39
C PRO A 72 -15.70 16.01 -15.83
N ALA A 73 -15.55 14.80 -16.36
CA ALA A 73 -14.41 13.94 -16.07
C ALA A 73 -13.09 14.67 -16.38
N THR A 74 -12.10 14.49 -15.51
CA THR A 74 -10.80 15.17 -15.58
C THR A 74 -9.67 14.17 -15.71
N SER A 75 -8.53 14.63 -16.25
CA SER A 75 -7.28 13.88 -16.29
C SER A 75 -6.43 14.09 -15.02
N GLY A 76 -6.97 14.73 -13.98
CA GLY A 76 -6.21 15.11 -12.79
C GLY A 76 -5.72 13.96 -11.92
N GLY A 77 -6.12 12.72 -12.21
CA GLY A 77 -5.60 11.52 -11.55
C GLY A 77 -4.30 11.02 -12.20
N THR A 78 -3.22 10.96 -11.42
CA THR A 78 -1.92 10.36 -11.84
C THR A 78 -1.94 8.83 -11.84
N SER A 79 -3.06 8.21 -11.48
CA SER A 79 -3.26 6.76 -11.50
C SER A 79 -4.73 6.41 -11.76
N LEU A 80 -4.95 5.35 -12.54
CA LEU A 80 -6.30 4.84 -12.86
C LEU A 80 -6.71 3.70 -11.92
N LEU A 81 -5.79 2.78 -11.64
CA LEU A 81 -6.05 1.59 -10.84
C LEU A 81 -6.20 1.91 -9.35
N TYR A 82 -5.42 2.85 -8.83
CA TYR A 82 -5.38 3.10 -7.38
C TYR A 82 -6.69 3.70 -6.83
N PRO A 83 -7.32 4.72 -7.45
CA PRO A 83 -8.65 5.18 -7.03
C PRO A 83 -9.72 4.09 -7.08
N LEU A 84 -9.65 3.17 -8.05
CA LEU A 84 -10.56 2.03 -8.12
C LEU A 84 -10.35 1.07 -6.93
N LEU A 85 -9.10 0.72 -6.58
CA LEU A 85 -8.82 -0.12 -5.40
C LEU A 85 -9.25 0.55 -4.09
N LEU A 86 -9.10 1.86 -3.99
CA LEU A 86 -9.59 2.63 -2.86
C LEU A 86 -11.13 2.68 -2.82
N ALA A 87 -11.80 2.77 -3.97
CA ALA A 87 -13.25 2.75 -4.07
C ALA A 87 -13.83 1.43 -3.53
N LEU A 88 -13.14 0.30 -3.71
CA LEU A 88 -13.54 -0.96 -3.08
C LEU A 88 -13.56 -0.86 -1.55
N GLY A 89 -12.56 -0.20 -0.96
CA GLY A 89 -12.52 0.10 0.47
C GLY A 89 -13.67 0.98 0.90
N TYR A 90 -13.96 2.02 0.12
CA TYR A 90 -15.09 2.90 0.36
C TYR A 90 -16.43 2.15 0.36
N LEU A 91 -16.64 1.25 -0.62
CA LEU A 91 -17.85 0.45 -0.76
C LEU A 91 -18.06 -0.54 0.40
N VAL A 92 -17.00 -1.05 1.01
CA VAL A 92 -17.08 -1.94 2.18
C VAL A 92 -17.13 -1.18 3.51
N GLY A 93 -17.15 0.16 3.49
CA GLY A 93 -17.41 1.00 4.66
C GLY A 93 -16.26 1.90 5.11
N PHE A 94 -15.07 1.81 4.50
CA PHE A 94 -13.96 2.72 4.80
C PHE A 94 -14.19 4.08 4.13
N SER A 95 -14.97 4.95 4.78
CA SER A 95 -15.30 6.28 4.28
C SER A 95 -14.64 7.41 5.08
N GLY A 96 -14.55 8.60 4.47
CA GLY A 96 -13.91 9.77 5.07
C GLY A 96 -12.47 9.47 5.46
N TRP A 97 -12.11 9.79 6.69
CA TRP A 97 -10.75 9.57 7.20
C TRP A 97 -10.38 8.09 7.39
N SER A 98 -11.37 7.20 7.56
CA SER A 98 -11.08 5.77 7.75
C SER A 98 -10.52 5.10 6.48
N LEU A 99 -10.70 5.73 5.32
CA LEU A 99 -10.10 5.30 4.05
C LEU A 99 -8.56 5.32 4.11
N ALA A 100 -7.96 6.09 5.02
CA ALA A 100 -6.54 6.10 5.31
C ALA A 100 -6.02 4.73 5.78
N TYR A 101 -6.79 4.00 6.59
CA TYR A 101 -6.41 2.65 7.04
C TYR A 101 -6.44 1.64 5.87
N TRP A 102 -7.42 1.76 4.98
CA TRP A 102 -7.51 0.93 3.77
C TRP A 102 -6.35 1.21 2.80
N ALA A 103 -6.03 2.48 2.58
CA ALA A 103 -4.89 2.91 1.78
C ALA A 103 -3.57 2.35 2.33
N LEU A 104 -3.38 2.42 3.65
CA LEU A 104 -2.23 1.84 4.31
C LEU A 104 -2.16 0.32 4.11
N ALA A 105 -3.27 -0.39 4.25
CA ALA A 105 -3.31 -1.84 4.05
C ALA A 105 -2.87 -2.23 2.63
N ILE A 106 -3.38 -1.53 1.60
CA ILE A 106 -2.92 -1.69 0.21
C ILE A 106 -1.41 -1.42 0.11
N GLY A 107 -0.94 -0.31 0.69
CA GLY A 107 0.47 0.07 0.68
C GLY A 107 1.38 -1.01 1.29
N VAL A 108 0.99 -1.57 2.43
CA VAL A 108 1.72 -2.66 3.12
C VAL A 108 1.76 -3.93 2.26
N ILE A 109 0.63 -4.31 1.65
CA ILE A 109 0.56 -5.48 0.75
C ILE A 109 1.50 -5.28 -0.45
N CYS A 110 1.45 -4.11 -1.10
CA CYS A 110 2.32 -3.77 -2.22
C CYS A 110 3.80 -3.74 -1.81
N PHE A 111 4.11 -3.23 -0.62
CA PHE A 111 5.48 -3.16 -0.12
C PHE A 111 6.06 -4.55 0.19
N ILE A 112 5.31 -5.42 0.86
CA ILE A 112 5.71 -6.81 1.10
C ILE A 112 5.83 -7.57 -0.22
N GLY A 113 4.86 -7.42 -1.11
CA GLY A 113 4.83 -8.09 -2.42
C GLY A 113 6.03 -7.70 -3.29
N SER A 114 6.32 -6.40 -3.41
CA SER A 114 7.46 -5.90 -4.17
C SER A 114 8.79 -6.36 -3.57
N SER A 115 8.95 -6.26 -2.24
CA SER A 115 10.13 -6.76 -1.54
C SER A 115 10.37 -8.24 -1.78
N TRP A 116 9.31 -9.04 -1.73
CA TRP A 116 9.37 -10.48 -1.99
C TRP A 116 9.74 -10.79 -3.45
N LEU A 117 9.16 -10.08 -4.42
CA LEU A 117 9.49 -10.24 -5.83
C LEU A 117 10.95 -9.88 -6.12
N VAL A 118 11.47 -8.81 -5.54
CA VAL A 118 12.89 -8.42 -5.66
C VAL A 118 13.79 -9.52 -5.08
N TYR A 119 13.45 -10.03 -3.91
CA TYR A 119 14.17 -11.15 -3.30
C TYR A 119 14.14 -12.41 -4.18
N ARG A 120 12.98 -12.72 -4.79
CA ARG A 120 12.85 -13.83 -5.74
C ARG A 120 13.80 -13.63 -6.91
N ILE A 121 13.78 -12.47 -7.55
CA ILE A 121 14.67 -12.16 -8.69
C ILE A 121 16.13 -12.38 -8.29
N GLY A 122 16.56 -11.82 -7.15
CA GLY A 122 17.94 -11.99 -6.67
C GLY A 122 18.34 -13.43 -6.36
N CYS A 123 17.39 -14.32 -6.03
CA CYS A 123 17.66 -15.75 -5.85
C CYS A 123 17.75 -16.53 -7.16
N TYR A 124 17.19 -16.02 -8.27
CA TYR A 124 17.17 -16.67 -9.59
C TYR A 124 18.12 -16.03 -10.60
N SER A 125 18.73 -14.89 -10.26
CA SER A 125 19.81 -14.29 -11.06
C SER A 125 21.06 -15.18 -10.98
N PRO A 126 21.59 -15.65 -12.13
CA PRO A 126 22.76 -16.53 -12.20
C PRO A 126 24.07 -15.83 -11.82
#